data_AF-A0A496ZNU6-F1
#
_entry.id   AF-A0A496ZNU6-F1
#
_cell.length_a   1.000
_cell.length_b   1.000
_cell.length_c   1.000
_cell.angle_alpha   90.00
_cell.angle_beta   90.00
_cell.angle_gamma   90.00
#
_symmetry.space_group_name_H-M   'P 1'
#
loop_
_entity.id
_entity.type
_entity.pdbx_description
1 polymer ?
#
loop_
_entity_poly.entity_id
_entity_poly.type
_entity_poly.pdbx_seq_one_letter_code
_entity_poly.pdbx_strand_id
1 'polypeptide(L)' 'DPTMGSGTTMVAAKQLGRNGMACELNEDFFKICEDRIENTIAGSSLEETPTTVEAKEDNILF' A
#
# COMPACT_ATOMS: atom_id res chain seq x y z
N ASP A 1 -5.01 -14.83 -3.34
CA ASP A 1 -6.05 -13.91 -3.80
C ASP A 1 -6.12 -13.97 -5.33
N PRO A 2 -7.18 -14.56 -5.89
CA PRO A 2 -7.34 -14.66 -7.35
C PRO A 2 -7.70 -13.31 -8.01
N THR A 3 -8.00 -12.26 -7.23
CA THR A 3 -8.36 -10.92 -7.74
C THR A 3 -7.64 -9.86 -6.91
N MET A 4 -6.37 -9.60 -7.24
CA MET A 4 -5.51 -8.70 -6.46
C MET A 4 -6.08 -7.29 -6.28
N GLY A 5 -6.63 -6.70 -7.35
CA GLY A 5 -7.25 -5.38 -7.30
C GLY A 5 -6.27 -4.30 -6.83
N SER A 6 -6.40 -3.85 -5.57
CA SER A 6 -5.48 -2.87 -4.97
C SER A 6 -4.40 -3.51 -4.07
N GLY A 7 -4.48 -4.81 -3.82
CA GLY A 7 -3.50 -5.55 -3.03
C GLY A 7 -3.65 -5.52 -1.52
N THR A 8 -4.81 -5.12 -1.02
CA THR A 8 -5.13 -5.08 0.42
C THR A 8 -4.89 -6.42 1.12
N THR A 9 -5.30 -7.54 0.51
CA THR A 9 -5.10 -8.88 1.06
C THR A 9 -3.63 -9.21 1.26
N MET A 10 -2.77 -8.85 0.29
CA MET A 10 -1.34 -9.11 0.36
C MET A 10 -0.60 -8.18 1.31
N VAL A 11 -1.02 -6.92 1.39
CA VAL A 11 -0.53 -5.96 2.40
C VAL A 11 -0.82 -6.49 3.80
N ALA A 12 -2.06 -6.92 4.07
CA ALA A 12 -2.43 -7.51 5.36
C ALA A 12 -1.64 -8.79 5.66
N ALA A 13 -1.46 -9.67 4.67
CA ALA A 13 -0.62 -10.87 4.83
C ALA A 13 0.83 -10.50 5.22
N LYS A 14 1.45 -9.55 4.50
CA LYS A 14 2.83 -9.09 4.79
C LYS A 14 2.94 -8.46 6.18
N GLN A 15 2.00 -7.61 6.56
CA GLN A 15 1.96 -6.97 7.88
C GLN A 15 1.82 -8.00 9.01
N LEU A 16 0.99 -9.03 8.81
CA LEU A 16 0.79 -10.12 9.78
C LEU A 16 1.90 -11.17 9.76
N GLY A 17 2.98 -10.98 8.97
CA GLY A 17 4.06 -11.95 8.85
C GLY A 17 3.62 -13.27 8.23
N ARG A 18 2.56 -13.25 7.41
CA ARG A 18 2.02 -14.42 6.71
C ARG A 18 2.50 -14.47 5.27
N ASN A 19 2.65 -15.68 4.76
CA ASN A 19 2.82 -15.91 3.33
C ASN A 19 1.48 -15.72 2.62
N GLY A 20 1.52 -15.21 1.39
CA GLY A 20 0.36 -15.11 0.52
C GLY A 20 0.77 -15.20 -0.95
N MET A 21 -0.17 -15.61 -1.79
CA MET A 21 -0.02 -15.68 -3.23
C MET A 21 -1.23 -15.01 -3.86
N ALA A 22 -1.00 -14.21 -4.89
CA ALA A 22 -2.05 -13.48 -5.54
C ALA A 22 -1.82 -13.34 -7.05
N CYS A 23 -2.90 -13.18 -7.80
CA CYS A 23 -2.90 -13.08 -9.26
C CYS A 23 -3.66 -11.82 -9.69
N GLU A 24 -3.11 -11.09 -10.65
CA GLU A 24 -3.76 -9.97 -11.34
C GLU A 24 -3.52 -10.16 -12.85
N LEU A 25 -4.59 -10.05 -13.65
CA LEU A 25 -4.49 -10.24 -15.10
C LEU A 25 -4.11 -8.94 -15.81
N ASN A 26 -4.48 -7.80 -15.24
CA ASN A 26 -4.15 -6.51 -15.79
C ASN A 26 -2.76 -6.06 -15.32
N GLU A 27 -1.85 -5.87 -16.27
CA GLU A 27 -0.44 -5.54 -15.99
C GLU A 27 -0.26 -4.20 -15.24
N ASP A 28 -1.11 -3.21 -15.52
CA ASP A 28 -1.03 -1.91 -14.84
C ASP A 28 -1.44 -2.04 -13.37
N PHE A 29 -2.51 -2.79 -13.09
CA PHE A 29 -2.92 -3.10 -11.73
C PHE A 29 -1.91 -3.99 -11.00
N PHE A 30 -1.26 -4.92 -11.72
CA PHE A 30 -0.17 -5.73 -11.17
C PHE A 30 0.96 -4.85 -10.63
N LYS A 31 1.47 -3.90 -11.45
CA LYS A 31 2.56 -2.99 -11.06
C LYS A 31 2.20 -2.13 -9.85
N ILE A 32 0.99 -1.54 -9.87
CA ILE A 32 0.49 -0.74 -8.73
C ILE A 32 0.46 -1.56 -7.44
N CYS A 33 0.03 -2.82 -7.54
CA CYS A 33 -0.04 -3.72 -6.39
C CYS A 33 1.33 -4.17 -5.91
N GLU A 34 2.23 -4.50 -6.83
CA GLU A 34 3.61 -4.89 -6.55
C GLU A 34 4.32 -3.78 -5.77
N ASP A 35 4.32 -2.56 -6.31
CA ASP A 35 4.90 -1.37 -5.65
C ASP A 35 4.33 -1.18 -4.24
N ARG A 36 3.01 -1.32 -4.07
CA ARG A 36 2.35 -1.17 -2.76
C ARG A 36 2.81 -2.24 -1.77
N ILE A 37 2.89 -3.50 -2.19
CA ILE A 37 3.31 -4.61 -1.33
C ILE A 37 4.78 -4.44 -0.97
N GLU A 38 5.65 -4.09 -1.91
CA GLU A 38 7.09 -3.90 -1.68
C GLU A 38 7.33 -2.79 -0.65
N ASN A 39 6.63 -1.67 -0.77
CA ASN A 39 6.72 -0.54 0.15
C ASN A 39 5.97 -0.74 1.49
N THR A 40 5.27 -1.86 1.67
CA THR A 40 4.63 -2.20 2.95
C THR A 40 5.65 -2.80 3.93
N ILE A 41 5.70 -2.29 5.15
CA ILE A 41 6.56 -2.83 6.21
C ILE A 41 5.96 -4.11 6.80
N ALA A 42 6.73 -5.19 6.84
CA ALA A 42 6.31 -6.44 7.47
C ALA A 42 6.37 -6.32 9.00
N GLY A 43 5.39 -6.87 9.71
CA GLY A 43 5.36 -6.83 11.17
C GLY A 43 5.07 -5.44 11.75
N SER A 44 4.37 -4.57 11.02
CA SER A 44 3.94 -3.27 11.55
C SER A 44 2.96 -3.50 12.71
N SER A 45 3.44 -3.31 13.94
CA SER A 45 2.56 -2.98 15.05
C SER A 45 1.85 -1.67 14.68
N LEU A 46 0.54 -1.58 14.91
CA LEU A 46 -0.21 -0.34 14.66
C LEU A 46 0.22 0.72 15.68
N GLU A 47 1.39 1.32 15.51
CA GLU A 47 1.75 2.55 16.19
C GLU A 47 1.34 3.71 15.29
N GLU A 48 0.32 4.46 15.72
CA GLU A 48 -0.07 5.70 15.05
C GLU A 48 1.06 6.72 15.23
N THR A 49 1.96 6.80 14.26
CA THR A 49 2.83 7.97 14.16
C THR A 49 1.97 9.15 13.71
N PRO A 50 1.98 10.30 14.42
CA PRO A 50 1.23 11.47 14.02
C PRO A 50 1.74 11.94 12.65
N THR A 51 0.92 11.79 11.62
CA THR A 51 1.22 12.34 10.30
C THR A 51 1.08 13.86 10.37
N THR A 52 2.18 14.57 10.59
CA THR A 52 2.25 15.99 10.27
C THR A 52 2.17 16.12 8.75
N VAL A 53 0.95 16.25 8.24
CA VAL A 53 0.73 16.76 6.88
C VAL A 53 1.10 18.24 6.90
N GLU A 54 2.30 18.57 6.42
CA GLU A 54 2.57 19.95 6.01
C GLU A 54 1.72 20.25 4.77
N ALA A 55 0.68 21.06 4.97
CA ALA A 55 -0.08 21.63 3.87
C ALA A 55 0.86 22.54 3.07
N LYS A 56 1.11 22.20 1.81
CA LYS A 56 1.68 23.14 0.86
C LYS A 56 0.65 24.24 0.62
N GLU A 57 0.88 25.42 1.18
CA GLU A 57 0.16 26.63 0.78
C GLU A 57 0.56 26.97 -0.67
N ASP A 58 -0.29 26.58 -1.61
CA ASP A 58 -0.22 27.09 -2.97
C ASP A 58 -0.58 28.58 -2.93
N ASN A 59 0.44 29.42 -3.07
CA ASN A 59 0.36 30.87 -3.06
C ASN A 59 -0.37 31.36 -4.33
N ILE A 60 -1.71 31.39 -4.30
CA ILE A 60 -2.53 32.01 -5.35
C ILE A 60 -2.45 33.53 -5.18
N LEU A 61 -1.55 34.16 -5.93
CA LEU A 61 -1.57 35.61 -6.15
C LEU A 61 -2.65 35.94 -7.19
N PHE A 62 -3.60 36.78 -6.78
CA PHE A 62 -4.72 37.32 -7.58
C PHE A 62 -4.28 38.05 -8.85
#